data_AF-A0A285LMS7-F1
#
_entry.id   AF-A0A285LMS7-F1
#
_cell.length_a   1.000
_cell.length_b   1.000
_cell.length_c   1.000
_cell.angle_alpha   90.00
_cell.angle_beta   90.00
_cell.angle_gamma   90.00
#
_symmetry.space_group_name_H-M   'P 1'
#
loop_
_entity.id
_entity.type
_entity.pdbx_description
1 polymer ?
#
loop_
_entity_poly.entity_id
_entity_poly.type
_entity_poly.pdbx_seq_one_letter_code
_entity_poly.pdbx_strand_id
1 'polypeptide(L)' 'MEYLRYAQFLPADYRREPLIEPTSTWWQWRGRRVHVARAVRPDAAVRVLLIHGAGGHAGLLWPFAAGGGACTGGPS' A
#
# COMPACT_ATOMS: atom_id res chain seq x y z
N MET A 1 5.03 9.38 9.79
CA MET A 1 5.57 8.12 9.24
C MET A 1 6.11 8.36 7.83
N GLU A 2 7.20 7.68 7.46
CA GLU A 2 7.99 7.95 6.25
C GLU A 2 7.17 7.93 4.93
N TYR A 3 6.11 7.13 4.86
CA TYR A 3 5.28 6.99 3.66
C TYR A 3 4.58 8.28 3.19
N LEU A 4 4.28 9.21 4.11
CA LEU A 4 3.68 10.50 3.75
C LEU A 4 4.65 11.36 2.93
N ARG A 5 5.97 11.23 3.17
CA ARG A 5 6.99 11.89 2.36
C ARG A 5 7.03 11.33 0.93
N TYR A 6 6.65 10.07 0.74
CA TYR A 6 6.57 9.48 -0.60
C TYR A 6 5.27 9.85 -1.32
N ALA A 7 4.18 10.07 -0.58
CA ALA A 7 2.89 10.45 -1.16
C ALA A 7 2.94 11.77 -1.95
N GLN A 8 3.81 12.70 -1.55
CA GLN A 8 4.00 13.99 -2.23
C GLN A 8 4.50 13.84 -3.68
N PHE A 9 5.11 12.70 -4.04
CA PHE A 9 5.63 12.47 -5.38
C PHE A 9 4.59 11.88 -6.36
N LEU A 10 3.39 11.53 -5.90
CA LEU A 10 2.32 11.10 -6.80
C LEU A 10 1.75 12.29 -7.57
N PRO A 11 1.21 12.10 -8.78
CA PRO A 11 0.37 13.12 -9.41
C PRO A 11 -0.87 13.42 -8.54
N ALA A 12 -1.40 14.64 -8.63
CA ALA A 12 -2.49 15.11 -7.78
C ALA A 12 -3.71 14.16 -7.80
N ASP A 13 -4.08 13.65 -8.97
CA ASP A 13 -5.22 12.73 -9.14
C ASP A 13 -5.06 11.40 -8.38
N TYR A 14 -3.83 11.05 -7.99
CA TYR A 14 -3.52 9.83 -7.23
C TYR A 14 -3.16 10.11 -5.77
N ARG A 15 -3.13 11.37 -5.34
CA ARG A 15 -2.92 11.73 -3.93
C ARG A 15 -4.26 11.63 -3.20
N ARG A 16 -4.46 10.53 -2.48
CA ARG A 16 -5.60 10.41 -1.56
C ARG A 16 -5.29 11.09 -0.23
N GLU A 17 -6.26 11.85 0.27
CA GLU A 17 -6.18 12.47 1.59
C GLU A 17 -7.48 12.18 2.37
N PRO A 18 -7.43 11.47 3.52
CA PRO A 18 -6.24 10.87 4.14
C PRO A 18 -5.81 9.57 3.44
N LEU A 19 -4.50 9.29 3.42
CA LEU A 19 -4.00 7.94 3.09
C LEU A 19 -4.42 6.95 4.17
N ILE A 20 -4.74 5.72 3.76
CA ILE A 20 -4.94 4.61 4.70
C ILE A 20 -3.63 4.38 5.44
N GLU A 21 -3.69 4.33 6.77
CA GLU A 21 -2.52 4.03 7.60
C GLU A 21 -2.13 2.54 7.48
N PRO A 22 -0.84 2.21 7.29
CA PRO A 22 -0.41 0.83 7.18
C PRO A 22 -0.51 0.10 8.51
N THR A 23 -1.15 -1.06 8.51
CA THR A 23 -0.96 -2.03 9.60
C THR A 23 0.39 -2.71 9.40
N SER A 24 1.27 -2.59 10.39
CA SER A 24 2.58 -3.26 10.40
C SER A 24 2.42 -4.72 10.81
N THR A 25 2.85 -5.64 9.95
CA THR A 25 2.80 -7.08 10.20
C THR A 25 4.11 -7.75 9.82
N TRP A 26 4.30 -9.00 10.24
CA TRP A 26 5.49 -9.78 9.95
C TRP A 26 5.10 -11.16 9.40
N TRP A 27 5.70 -11.53 8.27
CA TRP A 27 5.54 -12.86 7.69
C TRP A 27 6.78 -13.70 7.98
N GLN A 28 6.57 -14.89 8.56
CA GLN A 28 7.63 -15.89 8.75
C GLN A 28 7.80 -16.71 7.47
N TRP A 29 8.99 -16.65 6.89
CA TRP A 29 9.31 -17.38 5.66
C TRP A 29 10.72 -17.93 5.72
N ARG A 30 10.85 -19.27 5.68
CA ARG A 30 12.15 -19.98 5.66
C ARG A 30 13.12 -19.50 6.75
N GLY A 31 12.64 -19.34 7.97
CA GLY A 31 13.42 -18.86 9.12
C GLY A 31 13.72 -17.35 9.12
N ARG A 32 13.14 -16.58 8.20
CA ARG A 32 13.31 -15.12 8.11
C ARG A 32 11.99 -14.42 8.43
N ARG A 33 12.09 -13.24 9.04
CA ARG A 33 10.96 -12.33 9.24
C ARG A 33 10.95 -11.27 8.15
N VAL A 34 9.88 -11.25 7.36
CA VAL A 34 9.65 -10.24 6.32
C VAL A 34 8.66 -9.22 6.85
N HIS A 35 9.02 -7.94 6.83
CA HIS A 35 8.10 -6.86 7.18
C HIS A 35 7.07 -6.66 6.08
N VAL A 36 5.79 -6.55 6.45
CA VAL A 36 4.68 -6.34 5.53
C VAL A 36 3.82 -5.20 6.06
N ALA A 37 3.76 -4.11 5.31
CA ALA A 37 2.74 -3.08 5.48
C ALA A 37 1.46 -3.55 4.77
N ARG A 38 0.32 -3.53 5.48
CA ARG A 38 -0.95 -4.06 4.97
C ARG A 38 -2.10 -3.08 5.17
N ALA A 39 -2.93 -2.94 4.14
CA ALA A 39 -4.25 -2.35 4.25
C ALA A 39 -5.26 -3.50 4.32
N VAL A 40 -6.04 -3.56 5.40
CA VAL A 40 -7.00 -4.66 5.60
C VAL A 40 -8.35 -4.22 5.04
N ARG A 41 -8.76 -4.85 3.94
CA ARG A 41 -10.09 -4.73 3.35
C ARG A 41 -10.63 -6.14 3.09
N PRO A 42 -11.42 -6.72 4.02
CA PRO A 42 -11.90 -8.09 3.91
C PRO A 42 -12.71 -8.33 2.63
N ASP A 43 -13.52 -7.34 2.24
CA ASP A 43 -14.44 -7.43 1.11
C ASP A 43 -13.83 -6.93 -0.21
N ALA A 44 -12.50 -6.77 -0.28
CA ALA A 44 -11.84 -6.37 -1.51
C ALA A 44 -11.90 -7.51 -2.54
N ALA A 45 -12.53 -7.24 -3.69
CA ALA A 45 -12.62 -8.18 -4.82
C ALA A 45 -11.25 -8.58 -5.39
N VAL A 46 -10.23 -7.75 -5.20
CA VAL A 46 -8.85 -7.98 -5.67
C VAL A 46 -7.87 -7.77 -4.53
N ARG A 47 -6.83 -8.60 -4.51
CA ARG A 47 -5.68 -8.49 -3.60
C ARG A 47 -4.45 -8.08 -4.39
N VAL A 48 -3.75 -7.06 -3.92
CA VAL A 48 -2.52 -6.54 -4.55
C VAL A 48 -1.34 -6.77 -3.61
N LEU A 49 -0.23 -7.24 -4.15
CA LEU A 49 1.05 -7.37 -3.46
C LEU A 49 2.10 -6.55 -4.22
N LEU A 50 2.72 -5.58 -3.54
CA LEU A 50 3.82 -4.80 -4.09
C LEU A 50 5.13 -5.26 -3.44
N ILE A 51 6.17 -5.44 -4.24
CA ILE A 51 7.49 -5.91 -3.81
C ILE A 51 8.51 -4.83 -4.15
N HIS A 52 9.38 -4.50 -3.19
CA HIS A 52 10.46 -3.54 -3.41
C HIS A 52 11.75 -4.24 -3.85
N GLY A 53 12.58 -3.54 -4.62
CA GLY A 53 13.94 -3.95 -4.94
C GLY A 53 14.94 -3.63 -3.82
N ALA A 54 16.23 -3.84 -4.11
CA ALA A 54 17.32 -3.47 -3.23
C ALA A 54 17.27 -1.95 -2.88
N GLY A 55 17.53 -1.61 -1.62
CA GLY A 55 17.46 -0.23 -1.11
C GLY A 55 16.04 0.30 -0.84
N GLY A 56 15.00 -0.47 -1.19
CA GLY A 56 13.62 -0.13 -0.88
C GLY A 56 13.10 -0.73 0.43
N HIS A 57 11.89 -0.32 0.80
CA HIS A 57 11.12 -0.88 1.92
C HIS A 57 9.62 -0.61 1.68
N ALA A 58 8.75 -1.18 2.52
CA ALA A 58 7.29 -1.10 2.33
C ALA A 58 6.73 0.34 2.30
N GLY A 59 7.35 1.28 3.01
CA GLY A 59 6.91 2.68 3.06
C GLY A 59 7.03 3.40 1.73
N LEU A 60 8.04 3.07 0.92
CA LEU A 60 8.26 3.63 -0.42
C LEU A 60 7.11 3.31 -1.36
N LEU A 61 6.58 2.08 -1.29
CA LEU A 61 5.50 1.61 -2.16
C LEU A 61 4.10 1.91 -1.60
N TRP A 62 4.01 2.32 -0.34
CA TRP A 62 2.75 2.44 0.36
C TRP A 62 1.74 3.39 -0.30
N PRO A 63 2.12 4.56 -0.83
CA PRO A 63 1.15 5.44 -1.47
C PRO A 63 0.40 4.79 -2.64
N PHE A 64 1.04 3.90 -3.40
CA PHE A 64 0.41 3.14 -4.48
C PHE A 64 -0.55 2.07 -3.92
N ALA A 65 -0.17 1.39 -2.83
CA ALA A 65 -1.01 0.39 -2.19
C ALA A 65 -2.26 1.00 -1.51
N ALA A 66 -2.09 2.13 -0.83
CA ALA A 66 -3.15 2.83 -0.12
C ALA A 66 -4.10 3.60 -1.05
N GLY A 67 -3.62 3.98 -2.24
CA GLY A 67 -4.41 4.65 -3.29
C GLY A 67 -5.28 3.70 -4.13
N GLY A 68 -5.00 2.40 -4.12
CA GLY A 68 -5.69 1.39 -4.93
C GLY A 68 -7.04 0.97 -4.36
N GLY A 69 -8.13 1.43 -4.99
CA GLY A 69 -9.47 0.93 -4.70
C GLY A 69 -10.52 2.02 -4.52
N ALA A 70 -10.80 2.73 -5.60
CA ALA A 70 -12.14 3.17 -5.93
C ALA A 70 -12.30 2.96 -7.44
N CYS A 71 -12.41 1.70 -7.87
CA CYS A 71 -13.14 1.45 -9.11
C CYS A 71 -14.61 1.70 -8.76
N THR A 72 -15.05 2.95 -8.86
CA THR A 72 -16.48 3.25 -8.91
C THR A 72 -16.99 2.62 -10.19
N GLY A 73 -17.82 1.57 -10.06
CA GLY A 73 -18.55 1.04 -11.19
C GLY A 73 -19.27 2.19 -11.89
N GLY A 74 -19.05 2.33 -13.20
CA GLY A 74 -19.87 3.21 -14.03
C GLY A 74 -21.32 2.70 -14.04
N PRO A 75 -22.31 3.60 -14.20
CA PRO A 75 -23.72 3.20 -14.16
C PRO A 75 -24.02 2.23 -15.32
N SER A 76 -24.77 1.17 -15.00
CA SER A 76 -25.41 0.26 -15.95
C SER A 76 -26.55 0.94 -16.70
#